data_AF-A0A074RIF6-F1
#
_entry.id   AF-A0A074RIF6-F1
#
_cell.length_a   1.000
_cell.length_b   1.000
_cell.length_c   1.000
_cell.angle_alpha   90.00
_cell.angle_beta   90.00
_cell.angle_gamma   90.00
#
_symmetry.space_group_name_H-M   'P 1'
#
loop_
_entity.id
_entity.type
_entity.pdbx_description
1 polymer ?
#
loop_
_entity_poly.entity_id
_entity_poly.type
_entity_poly.pdbx_seq_one_letter_code
_entity_poly.pdbx_strand_id
1 'polypeptide(L)'
;MKRRRLIDVHVSSRPWAANYDLVRFGVAMADNSLTIKVEFGGGMELLFSNQRSHTVQLPPTKPSGEPVDLHYLIFHMKDHMLKEREELFIEGDSVRPGILVLINDTDWELEGEGAYQLKSGDEIVFISTLHGG
;
A
#
# COMPACT_ATOMS: atom_id res chain seq x y z
N MET A 1 -61.11 32.64 5.54
CA MET A 1 -61.05 31.27 6.06
C MET A 1 -59.66 30.69 5.81
N LYS A 2 -59.05 30.11 6.86
CA LYS A 2 -57.82 29.27 6.94
C LYS A 2 -56.44 29.94 6.70
N ARG A 3 -55.73 30.05 7.83
CA ARG A 3 -54.29 30.30 8.06
C ARG A 3 -53.43 29.07 7.71
N ARG A 4 -52.12 29.26 7.45
CA ARG A 4 -50.94 28.43 7.88
C ARG A 4 -49.67 29.07 7.26
N ARG A 5 -48.76 29.73 8.00
CA ARG A 5 -47.76 29.34 9.03
C ARG A 5 -46.43 28.85 8.41
N LEU A 6 -45.34 29.53 8.81
CA LEU A 6 -43.92 29.39 8.47
C LEU A 6 -43.37 27.97 8.58
N ILE A 7 -42.33 27.69 7.79
CA ILE A 7 -41.20 26.83 8.17
C ILE A 7 -39.87 27.49 7.79
N ASP A 8 -39.05 27.67 8.81
CA ASP A 8 -37.63 28.01 8.83
C ASP A 8 -36.84 26.87 8.17
N VAL A 9 -35.88 27.17 7.29
CA VAL A 9 -34.89 26.18 6.81
C VAL A 9 -33.54 26.55 7.37
N HIS A 10 -33.24 25.90 8.49
CA HIS A 10 -31.93 25.81 9.09
C HIS A 10 -31.02 24.98 8.17
N VAL A 11 -30.07 25.60 7.47
CA VAL A 11 -28.96 24.87 6.83
C VAL A 11 -27.81 24.83 7.81
N SER A 12 -27.55 23.62 8.31
CA SER A 12 -26.47 23.31 9.24
C SER A 12 -25.10 23.52 8.61
N SER A 13 -24.22 24.13 9.39
CA SER A 13 -22.77 24.09 9.28
C SER A 13 -22.23 22.65 9.31
N ARG A 14 -21.57 22.22 8.23
CA ARG A 14 -20.54 21.16 8.26
C ARG A 14 -19.42 21.49 7.27
N PRO A 15 -18.15 21.55 7.71
CA PRO A 15 -17.01 21.91 6.87
C PRO A 15 -16.54 20.67 6.10
N TRP A 16 -16.89 20.59 4.81
CA TRP A 16 -16.26 19.66 3.87
C TRP A 16 -15.58 20.39 2.70
N ALA A 17 -15.51 21.72 2.78
CA ALA A 17 -14.80 22.56 1.84
C ALA A 17 -13.28 22.46 2.07
N ALA A 18 -12.64 21.46 1.47
CA ALA A 18 -11.19 21.51 1.24
C ALA A 18 -10.68 20.67 0.06
N ASN A 19 -11.52 20.14 -0.84
CA ASN A 19 -11.02 19.30 -1.94
C ASN A 19 -11.71 19.50 -3.30
N TYR A 20 -12.25 20.70 -3.58
CA TYR A 20 -12.74 21.01 -4.92
C TYR A 20 -12.46 22.47 -5.29
N ASP A 21 -11.18 22.80 -5.51
CA ASP A 21 -10.83 24.07 -6.18
C ASP A 21 -9.51 24.02 -6.96
N LEU A 22 -9.26 22.90 -7.67
CA LEU A 22 -8.11 22.78 -8.59
C LEU A 22 -8.53 22.20 -9.96
N VAL A 23 -9.61 22.72 -10.54
CA VAL A 23 -9.96 22.47 -11.95
C VAL A 23 -10.03 23.79 -12.73
N ARG A 24 -9.01 24.63 -12.59
CA ARG A 24 -8.89 25.89 -13.38
C ARG A 24 -7.60 26.07 -14.17
N PHE A 25 -6.68 25.12 -14.13
CA PHE A 25 -5.56 25.09 -15.08
C PHE A 25 -5.35 23.64 -15.50
N GLY A 26 -5.49 23.36 -16.80
CA GLY A 26 -5.43 22.02 -17.38
C GLY A 26 -4.05 21.38 -17.27
N VAL A 27 -3.74 20.86 -16.09
CA VAL A 27 -2.73 19.83 -15.89
C VAL A 27 -3.51 18.56 -15.60
N ALA A 28 -3.52 17.63 -16.55
CA ALA A 28 -3.92 16.27 -16.24
C ALA A 28 -3.04 15.82 -15.07
N MET A 29 -3.64 15.50 -13.93
CA MET A 29 -2.92 14.85 -12.84
C MET A 29 -2.43 13.53 -13.42
N ALA A 30 -1.16 13.48 -13.83
CA ALA A 30 -0.52 12.22 -14.14
C ALA A 30 -0.69 11.37 -12.87
N ASP A 31 -1.34 10.23 -13.01
CA ASP A 31 -1.35 9.19 -11.99
C ASP A 31 0.10 8.81 -11.72
N ASN A 32 0.73 9.51 -10.78
CA ASN A 32 2.15 9.38 -10.50
C ASN A 32 2.35 8.28 -9.47
N SER A 33 1.74 7.12 -9.69
CA SER A 33 1.89 5.93 -8.86
C SER A 33 3.14 5.14 -9.24
N LEU A 34 3.74 4.49 -8.25
CA LEU A 34 4.79 3.49 -8.48
C LEU A 34 4.13 2.16 -8.75
N THR A 35 4.52 1.51 -9.85
CA THR A 35 4.09 0.14 -10.17
C THR A 35 5.18 -0.82 -9.73
N ILE A 36 4.91 -1.64 -8.72
CA ILE A 36 5.84 -2.61 -8.17
C ILE A 36 5.36 -4.01 -8.52
N LYS A 37 6.27 -4.86 -8.99
CA LYS A 37 5.99 -6.28 -9.16
C LYS A 37 6.35 -7.00 -7.87
N VAL A 38 5.42 -7.77 -7.31
CA VAL A 38 5.65 -8.59 -6.13
C VAL A 38 5.49 -10.05 -6.50
N GLU A 39 6.48 -10.87 -6.16
CA GLU A 39 6.45 -12.32 -6.36
C GLU A 39 6.54 -13.05 -5.02
N PHE A 40 5.78 -14.13 -4.89
CA PHE A 40 5.75 -14.99 -3.71
C PHE A 40 6.25 -16.40 -4.05
N GLY A 41 7.11 -16.93 -3.18
CA GLY A 41 7.63 -18.30 -3.27
C GLY A 41 7.63 -19.02 -1.93
N GLY A 42 7.94 -20.31 -1.95
CA GLY A 42 8.03 -21.12 -0.73
C GLY A 42 6.70 -21.30 0.01
N GLY A 43 5.58 -21.25 -0.70
CA GLY A 43 4.23 -21.39 -0.11
C GLY A 43 3.64 -20.07 0.38
N MET A 44 4.37 -18.95 0.30
CA MET A 44 3.86 -17.63 0.69
C MET A 44 2.68 -17.18 -0.17
N GLU A 45 2.56 -17.66 -1.41
CA GLU A 45 1.43 -17.32 -2.27
C GLU A 45 0.08 -17.66 -1.63
N LEU A 46 0.03 -18.67 -0.75
CA LEU A 46 -1.17 -19.08 -0.02
C LEU A 46 -1.72 -17.97 0.87
N LEU A 47 -0.83 -17.13 1.43
CA LEU A 47 -1.23 -15.99 2.27
C LEU A 47 -1.84 -14.84 1.45
N PHE A 48 -1.60 -14.82 0.14
CA PHE A 48 -1.97 -13.75 -0.79
C PHE A 48 -2.86 -14.27 -1.91
N SER A 49 -3.97 -14.92 -1.53
CA SER A 49 -5.02 -15.40 -2.45
C SER A 49 -4.55 -16.50 -3.41
N ASN A 50 -3.53 -17.26 -3.02
CA ASN A 50 -2.91 -18.32 -3.84
C ASN A 50 -2.43 -17.82 -5.21
N GLN A 51 -1.94 -16.58 -5.25
CA GLN A 51 -1.40 -15.94 -6.44
C GLN A 51 0.07 -15.63 -6.21
N ARG A 52 0.94 -16.13 -7.10
CA ARG A 52 2.38 -15.91 -7.02
C ARG A 52 2.79 -14.50 -7.36
N SER A 53 2.20 -13.95 -8.42
CA SER A 53 2.57 -12.65 -8.98
C SER A 53 1.49 -11.62 -8.74
N HIS A 54 1.87 -10.46 -8.21
CA HIS A 54 1.01 -9.31 -8.00
C HIS A 54 1.65 -8.06 -8.59
N THR A 55 0.80 -7.17 -9.11
CA THR A 55 1.21 -5.80 -9.46
C THR A 55 0.59 -4.86 -8.44
N VAL A 56 1.44 -4.22 -7.64
CA VAL A 56 1.04 -3.31 -6.56
C VAL A 56 1.25 -1.88 -7.03
N GLN A 57 0.22 -1.05 -6.92
CA GLN A 57 0.30 0.39 -7.19
C GLN A 57 0.39 1.15 -5.87
N LEU A 58 1.47 1.88 -5.68
CA LEU A 58 1.72 2.67 -4.48
C LEU A 58 1.79 4.17 -4.82
N PRO A 59 1.47 5.06 -3.87
CA PRO A 59 1.82 6.47 -4.02
C PRO A 59 3.35 6.62 -4.09
N PRO A 60 3.85 7.68 -4.74
CA PRO A 60 5.30 7.92 -4.86
C PRO A 60 5.92 8.39 -3.54
N THR A 61 5.09 8.93 -2.64
CA THR A 61 5.50 9.45 -1.34
C THR A 61 4.54 9.00 -0.26
N LYS A 62 5.08 8.82 0.95
CA LYS A 62 4.33 8.60 2.19
C LYS A 62 3.54 9.87 2.55
N PRO A 63 2.56 9.77 3.46
CA PRO A 63 1.86 10.96 4.00
C PRO A 63 2.79 11.99 4.65
N SER A 64 3.98 11.58 5.12
CA SER A 64 5.02 12.46 5.66
C SER A 64 5.73 13.31 4.60
N GLY A 65 5.56 12.99 3.31
CA GLY A 65 6.23 13.64 2.19
C GLY A 65 7.53 12.97 1.75
N GLU A 66 8.00 11.96 2.47
CA GLU A 66 9.18 11.16 2.12
C GLU A 66 8.86 10.13 1.03
N PRO A 67 9.84 9.69 0.21
CA PRO A 67 9.65 8.58 -0.72
C PRO A 67 9.15 7.31 -0.01
N VAL A 68 8.32 6.52 -0.69
CA VAL A 68 7.91 5.21 -0.17
C VAL A 68 9.09 4.23 -0.18
N ASP A 69 9.19 3.43 0.87
CA ASP A 69 10.23 2.43 1.05
C ASP A 69 9.64 1.02 1.13
N LEU A 70 10.52 0.02 1.17
CA LEU A 70 10.12 -1.38 1.24
C LEU A 70 9.30 -1.68 2.50
N HIS A 71 9.60 -1.03 3.63
CA HIS A 71 8.80 -1.11 4.85
C HIS A 71 7.35 -0.66 4.59
N TYR A 72 7.15 0.46 3.89
CA TYR A 72 5.81 0.89 3.48
C TYR A 72 5.08 -0.16 2.64
N LEU A 73 5.76 -0.79 1.67
CA LEU A 73 5.17 -1.88 0.87
C LEU A 73 4.78 -3.09 1.73
N ILE A 74 5.63 -3.53 2.66
CA ILE A 74 5.35 -4.67 3.54
C ILE A 74 4.06 -4.43 4.33
N PHE A 75 3.92 -3.26 4.95
CA PHE A 75 2.72 -2.90 5.70
C PHE A 75 1.50 -2.68 4.81
N HIS A 76 1.68 -2.11 3.62
CA HIS A 76 0.60 -2.01 2.63
C HIS A 76 0.05 -3.38 2.23
N MET A 77 0.92 -4.36 1.98
CA MET A 77 0.49 -5.72 1.68
C MET A 77 -0.20 -6.39 2.88
N LYS A 78 0.32 -6.17 4.10
CA LYS A 78 -0.30 -6.67 5.33
C LYS A 78 -1.74 -6.17 5.46
N ASP A 79 -1.96 -4.88 5.26
CA ASP A 79 -3.25 -4.24 5.53
C ASP A 79 -4.28 -4.45 4.41
N HIS A 80 -3.85 -4.71 3.17
CA HIS A 80 -4.74 -4.72 2.01
C HIS A 80 -4.76 -6.03 1.22
N MET A 81 -3.66 -6.80 1.23
CA MET A 81 -3.50 -7.96 0.36
C MET A 81 -3.55 -9.29 1.13
N LEU A 82 -3.01 -9.33 2.35
CA LEU A 82 -2.95 -10.52 3.18
C LEU A 82 -4.35 -11.08 3.48
N LYS A 83 -4.52 -12.40 3.35
CA LYS A 83 -5.78 -13.13 3.59
C LYS A 83 -5.75 -14.07 4.78
N GLU A 84 -4.55 -14.35 5.26
CA GLU A 84 -4.29 -15.20 6.41
C GLU A 84 -3.80 -14.37 7.60
N ARG A 85 -3.39 -15.04 8.67
CA ARG A 85 -2.98 -14.37 9.91
C ARG A 85 -1.69 -13.57 9.72
N GLU A 86 -1.62 -12.38 10.32
CA GLU A 86 -0.50 -11.46 10.16
C GLU A 86 0.83 -12.03 10.66
N GLU A 87 0.81 -12.82 11.73
CA GLU A 87 2.02 -13.41 12.33
C GLU A 87 2.71 -14.46 11.44
N LEU A 88 2.08 -14.85 10.31
CA LEU A 88 2.69 -15.72 9.31
C LEU A 88 3.55 -14.94 8.30
N PHE A 89 3.34 -13.62 8.19
CA PHE A 89 4.03 -12.75 7.23
C PHE A 89 4.90 -11.70 7.92
N ILE A 90 4.43 -11.11 9.02
CA ILE A 90 5.08 -10.00 9.72
C ILE A 90 5.39 -10.38 11.17
N GLU A 91 6.51 -9.90 11.71
CA GLU A 91 6.85 -10.01 13.13
C GLU A 91 7.49 -8.69 13.58
N GLY A 92 6.88 -8.01 14.56
CA GLY A 92 7.33 -6.69 14.98
C GLY A 92 7.11 -5.63 13.88
N ASP A 93 8.21 -5.02 13.43
CA ASP A 93 8.24 -3.97 12.41
C ASP A 93 8.80 -4.45 11.06
N SER A 94 9.02 -5.76 10.87
CA SER A 94 9.60 -6.31 9.65
C SER A 94 8.95 -7.64 9.26
N VAL A 95 9.37 -8.21 8.12
CA VAL A 95 8.94 -9.54 7.72
C VAL A 95 9.37 -10.58 8.76
N ARG A 96 8.53 -11.59 8.95
CA ARG A 96 8.81 -12.68 9.88
C ARG A 96 10.15 -13.37 9.56
N PRO A 97 11.00 -13.68 10.55
CA PRO A 97 12.19 -14.48 10.35
C PRO A 97 11.93 -15.79 9.58
N GLY A 98 12.84 -16.11 8.66
CA GLY A 98 12.70 -17.21 7.70
C GLY A 98 11.84 -16.88 6.48
N ILE A 99 11.62 -15.60 6.22
CA ILE A 99 11.25 -15.09 4.90
C ILE A 99 12.51 -14.41 4.33
N LEU A 100 12.95 -14.86 3.15
CA LEU A 100 13.97 -14.18 2.37
C LEU A 100 13.31 -13.12 1.49
N VAL A 101 13.93 -11.96 1.37
CA VAL A 101 13.47 -10.87 0.52
C VAL A 101 14.54 -10.51 -0.49
N LEU A 102 14.16 -10.49 -1.77
CA LEU A 102 15.02 -10.03 -2.85
C LEU A 102 14.45 -8.75 -3.46
N ILE A 103 15.34 -7.82 -3.79
CA ILE A 103 15.04 -6.59 -4.52
C ILE A 103 15.78 -6.68 -5.86
N ASN A 104 15.06 -6.80 -6.96
CA ASN A 104 15.63 -6.96 -8.31
C ASN A 104 16.73 -8.04 -8.35
N ASP A 105 16.39 -9.26 -7.91
CA ASP A 105 17.29 -10.43 -7.78
C ASP A 105 18.48 -10.27 -6.81
N THR A 106 18.53 -9.18 -6.04
CA THR A 106 19.60 -8.90 -5.07
C THR A 106 19.09 -9.07 -3.64
N ASP A 107 19.92 -9.65 -2.77
CA ASP A 107 19.60 -9.80 -1.35
C ASP A 107 19.36 -8.42 -0.70
N TRP A 108 18.20 -8.25 -0.06
CA TRP A 108 17.77 -6.98 0.52
C TRP A 108 18.74 -6.43 1.60
N GLU A 109 19.54 -7.30 2.24
CA GLU A 109 20.55 -6.88 3.24
C GLU A 109 21.62 -5.99 2.61
N LEU A 110 21.86 -6.15 1.30
CA LEU A 110 22.79 -5.32 0.54
C LEU A 110 22.18 -4.01 0.03
N GLU A 111 20.85 -3.92 0.06
CA GLU A 111 20.06 -2.80 -0.50
C GLU A 111 19.46 -1.89 0.60
N GLY A 112 19.74 -2.18 1.87
CA GLY A 112 19.24 -1.40 3.01
C GLY A 112 17.88 -1.87 3.55
N GLU A 113 17.49 -3.11 3.23
CA GLU A 113 16.35 -3.82 3.83
C GLU A 113 15.05 -3.00 3.74
N GLY A 114 14.31 -2.85 4.84
CA GLY A 114 13.07 -2.08 4.91
C GLY A 114 13.21 -0.61 4.51
N ALA A 115 14.41 -0.03 4.56
CA ALA A 115 14.67 1.37 4.21
C ALA A 115 14.93 1.59 2.71
N TYR A 116 14.99 0.53 1.89
CA TYR A 116 15.15 0.65 0.45
C TYR A 116 14.05 1.52 -0.17
N GLN A 117 14.42 2.57 -0.89
CA GLN A 117 13.48 3.46 -1.57
C GLN A 117 12.99 2.83 -2.87
N LEU A 118 11.70 2.53 -2.92
CA LEU A 118 11.08 1.85 -4.06
C LEU A 118 11.02 2.75 -5.29
N LYS A 119 11.13 2.13 -6.46
CA LYS A 119 11.03 2.74 -7.78
C LYS A 119 10.02 1.98 -8.62
N SER A 120 9.34 2.70 -9.51
CA SER A 120 8.42 2.08 -10.45
C SER A 120 9.20 1.11 -11.35
N GLY A 121 8.71 -0.10 -11.50
CA GLY A 121 9.35 -1.19 -12.22
C GLY A 121 10.19 -2.13 -11.36
N ASP A 122 10.37 -1.86 -10.06
CA ASP A 122 11.06 -2.80 -9.17
C ASP A 122 10.31 -4.13 -9.06
N GLU A 123 11.07 -5.20 -8.96
CA GLU A 123 10.60 -6.52 -8.59
C GLU A 123 11.05 -6.86 -7.17
N ILE A 124 10.08 -7.18 -6.31
CA ILE A 124 10.29 -7.58 -4.92
C ILE A 124 9.82 -9.02 -4.75
N VAL A 125 10.71 -9.91 -4.33
CA VAL A 125 10.40 -11.33 -4.16
C VAL A 125 10.43 -11.70 -2.69
N PHE A 126 9.37 -12.33 -2.19
CA PHE A 126 9.30 -12.88 -0.83
C PHE A 126 9.25 -14.41 -0.89
N ILE A 127 10.21 -15.08 -0.26
CA ILE A 127 10.32 -16.53 -0.29
C ILE A 127 10.35 -17.05 1.15
N SER A 128 9.37 -17.87 1.54
CA SER A 128 9.49 -18.54 2.83
C SER A 128 10.48 -19.70 2.75
N THR A 129 11.43 -19.72 3.66
CA THR A 129 12.41 -20.80 3.83
C THR A 129 12.08 -21.74 4.98
N LEU A 130 11.04 -21.44 5.76
CA LEU A 130 10.63 -22.19 6.95
C LEU A 130 9.42 -23.12 6.76
N HIS A 131 8.86 -23.24 5.56
CA HIS A 131 7.64 -24.04 5.32
C HIS A 131 7.86 -25.27 4.42
N GLY A 132 8.95 -26.01 4.66
CA GLY A 132 9.23 -27.31 4.04
C GLY A 132 9.10 -28.46 5.04
N GLY A 133 7.87 -28.96 5.21
CA GLY A 133 7.55 -30.20 5.93
C GLY A 133 6.43 -30.94 5.22
#